data_AF-A0A174IHK9-F1
#
_entry.id   AF-A0A174IHK9-F1
#
_cell.length_a   1.000
_cell.length_b   1.000
_cell.length_c   1.000
_cell.angle_alpha   90.00
_cell.angle_beta   90.00
_cell.angle_gamma   90.00
#
_symmetry.space_group_name_H-M   'P 1'
#
loop_
_entity.id
_entity.type
_entity.pdbx_description
1 polymer ?
#
loop_
_entity_poly.entity_id
_entity_poly.type
_entity_poly.pdbx_seq_one_letter_code
_entity_poly.pdbx_strand_id
1 'polypeptide(L)'
;MKRIYSKDIKAMKLTEDEMCWAKDVFDDINKNGVDNSLRYYLRTDHYDIKDKTSMLKKALKYLAKKYLKEIEAYDQCSFWEMSCYVADILCVSPCELQRWYRGMKYEDKSIYIAETFGLDTFGIYENR
;
A
#
# COMPACT_ATOMS: atom_id res chain seq x y z
N MET A 1 -18.56 2.38 7.26
CA MET A 1 -17.85 3.62 6.91
C MET A 1 -16.94 3.31 5.74
N LYS A 2 -16.94 4.12 4.66
CA LYS A 2 -16.04 3.87 3.51
C LYS A 2 -14.60 4.22 3.89
N ARG A 3 -13.69 3.26 3.74
CA ARG A 3 -12.24 3.40 4.01
C ARG A 3 -11.51 3.96 2.78
N ILE A 4 -11.96 3.57 1.58
CA ILE A 4 -11.35 3.97 0.31
C ILE A 4 -12.41 4.63 -0.58
N TYR A 5 -12.13 5.84 -1.05
CA TYR A 5 -13.04 6.63 -1.88
C TYR A 5 -12.64 6.57 -3.36
N SER A 6 -13.60 6.80 -4.26
CA SER A 6 -13.33 6.81 -5.71
C SER A 6 -12.28 7.85 -6.13
N LYS A 7 -12.14 8.96 -5.37
CA LYS A 7 -11.08 9.95 -5.57
C LYS A 7 -9.68 9.38 -5.31
N ASP A 8 -9.57 8.45 -4.36
CA ASP A 8 -8.31 7.80 -4.01
C ASP A 8 -7.89 6.84 -5.13
N ILE A 9 -8.85 6.05 -5.65
CA ILE A 9 -8.63 5.13 -6.79
C ILE A 9 -8.16 5.90 -8.03
N LYS A 10 -8.78 7.05 -8.34
CA LYS A 10 -8.36 7.91 -9.45
C LYS A 10 -6.92 8.44 -9.28
N ALA A 11 -6.53 8.75 -8.05
CA ALA A 11 -5.19 9.26 -7.74
C ALA A 11 -4.09 8.19 -7.82
N MET A 12 -4.44 6.90 -7.80
CA MET A 12 -3.48 5.78 -7.93
C MET A 12 -2.92 5.60 -9.35
N LYS A 13 -3.49 6.27 -10.38
CA LYS A 13 -3.06 6.17 -11.79
C LYS A 13 -3.02 4.72 -12.30
N LEU A 14 -4.13 4.03 -12.08
CA LEU A 14 -4.31 2.63 -12.50
C LEU A 14 -4.59 2.52 -14.00
N THR A 15 -4.18 1.41 -14.63
CA THR A 15 -4.66 1.01 -15.96
C THR A 15 -6.13 0.58 -15.89
N GLU A 16 -6.78 0.34 -17.03
CA GLU A 16 -8.18 -0.13 -17.05
C GLU A 16 -8.33 -1.48 -16.33
N ASP A 17 -7.45 -2.44 -16.61
CA ASP A 17 -7.45 -3.76 -15.96
C ASP A 17 -7.20 -3.66 -14.44
N GLU A 18 -6.22 -2.86 -14.04
CA GLU A 18 -5.95 -2.60 -12.62
C GLU A 18 -7.14 -1.92 -11.93
N MET A 19 -7.83 -1.01 -12.62
CA MET A 19 -8.97 -0.27 -12.08
C MET A 19 -10.19 -1.16 -11.88
N CYS A 20 -10.45 -2.11 -12.78
CA CYS A 20 -11.51 -3.11 -12.59
C CYS A 20 -11.24 -3.90 -11.32
N TRP A 21 -10.03 -4.44 -11.16
CA TRP A 21 -9.70 -5.22 -9.97
C TRP A 21 -9.67 -4.39 -8.68
N ALA A 22 -9.19 -3.15 -8.74
CA ALA A 22 -9.18 -2.25 -7.59
C ALA A 22 -10.60 -1.92 -7.10
N LYS A 23 -11.56 -1.75 -8.01
CA LYS A 23 -12.97 -1.54 -7.63
C LYS A 23 -13.52 -2.75 -6.88
N ASP A 24 -13.32 -3.96 -7.41
CA ASP A 24 -13.80 -5.18 -6.77
C ASP A 24 -13.25 -5.32 -5.34
N VAL A 25 -11.92 -5.18 -5.18
CA VAL A 25 -11.25 -5.31 -3.87
C VAL A 25 -11.71 -4.22 -2.90
N PHE A 26 -11.73 -2.96 -3.33
CA PHE A 26 -12.04 -1.85 -2.42
C PHE A 26 -13.53 -1.76 -2.09
N ASP A 27 -14.42 -2.17 -3.00
CA ASP A 27 -15.84 -2.29 -2.71
C ASP A 27 -16.11 -3.42 -1.71
N ASP A 28 -15.41 -4.56 -1.81
CA ASP A 28 -15.53 -5.65 -0.85
C ASP A 28 -15.03 -5.23 0.55
N ILE A 29 -13.87 -4.57 0.64
CA ILE A 29 -13.36 -4.00 1.90
C ILE A 29 -14.33 -2.97 2.47
N ASN A 30 -14.88 -2.07 1.65
CA ASN A 30 -15.82 -1.05 2.11
C ASN A 30 -17.14 -1.65 2.62
N LYS A 31 -17.59 -2.76 2.02
CA LYS A 31 -18.86 -3.42 2.34
C LYS A 31 -18.73 -4.39 3.51
N ASN A 32 -17.70 -5.23 3.49
CA ASN A 32 -17.53 -6.37 4.38
C ASN A 32 -16.42 -6.17 5.42
N GLY A 33 -15.60 -5.12 5.29
CA GLY A 33 -14.48 -4.87 6.19
C GLY A 33 -13.32 -5.87 6.02
N VAL A 34 -13.32 -6.64 4.93
CA VAL A 34 -12.29 -7.60 4.56
C VAL A 34 -12.45 -7.94 3.09
N ASP A 35 -11.35 -8.27 2.41
CA ASP A 35 -11.36 -8.98 1.13
C ASP A 35 -10.46 -10.22 1.25
N ASN A 36 -11.04 -11.39 1.03
CA ASN A 36 -10.33 -12.66 1.16
C ASN A 36 -9.31 -12.90 0.04
N SER A 37 -9.58 -12.34 -1.15
CA SER A 37 -8.68 -12.45 -2.30
C SER A 37 -7.40 -11.64 -2.05
N LEU A 38 -7.52 -10.43 -1.54
CA LEU A 38 -6.41 -9.56 -1.14
C LEU A 38 -5.55 -10.24 -0.08
N ARG A 39 -6.16 -10.82 0.96
CA ARG A 39 -5.43 -11.57 1.98
C ARG A 39 -4.67 -12.76 1.39
N TYR A 40 -5.29 -13.49 0.47
CA TYR A 40 -4.65 -14.58 -0.24
C TYR A 40 -3.43 -14.07 -1.03
N TYR A 41 -3.59 -13.01 -1.83
CA TYR A 41 -2.50 -12.43 -2.63
C TYR A 41 -1.36 -11.87 -1.79
N LEU A 42 -1.66 -11.24 -0.66
CA LEU A 42 -0.62 -10.70 0.22
C LEU A 42 0.23 -11.80 0.88
N ARG A 43 -0.34 -13.00 1.07
CA ARG A 43 0.31 -14.16 1.71
C ARG A 43 1.03 -15.07 0.74
N THR A 44 0.57 -15.13 -0.50
CA THR A 44 1.20 -15.98 -1.51
C THR A 44 2.56 -15.42 -1.89
N ASP A 45 3.58 -16.27 -1.92
CA ASP A 45 4.89 -15.94 -2.50
C ASP A 45 4.80 -15.69 -4.03
N HIS A 46 3.62 -15.95 -4.61
CA HIS A 46 3.29 -15.81 -6.02
C HIS A 46 2.96 -14.37 -6.39
N TYR A 47 3.99 -13.62 -6.79
CA TYR A 47 3.86 -12.38 -7.56
C TYR A 47 3.33 -12.62 -9.00
N ASP A 48 2.86 -13.83 -9.31
CA ASP A 48 2.67 -14.36 -10.67
C ASP A 48 1.51 -13.73 -11.45
N ILE A 49 0.65 -12.94 -10.81
CA ILE A 49 -0.38 -12.15 -11.50
C ILE A 49 0.09 -10.70 -11.62
N LYS A 50 0.81 -10.41 -12.71
CA LYS A 50 1.48 -9.13 -12.98
C LYS A 50 0.58 -7.92 -12.77
N ASP A 51 -0.66 -7.95 -13.26
CA ASP A 51 -1.57 -6.80 -13.20
C ASP A 51 -2.08 -6.55 -11.77
N LYS A 52 -2.38 -7.62 -11.01
CA LYS A 52 -2.79 -7.50 -9.60
C LYS A 52 -1.64 -7.03 -8.72
N THR A 53 -0.44 -7.57 -8.93
CA THR A 53 0.77 -7.11 -8.27
C THR A 53 1.03 -5.62 -8.56
N SER A 54 0.87 -5.18 -9.81
CA SER A 54 1.06 -3.78 -10.21
C SER A 54 0.03 -2.85 -9.54
N MET A 55 -1.25 -3.24 -9.54
CA MET A 55 -2.30 -2.51 -8.82
C MET A 55 -1.96 -2.36 -7.33
N LEU A 56 -1.60 -3.46 -6.65
CA LEU A 56 -1.24 -3.44 -5.23
C LEU A 56 -0.08 -2.50 -4.96
N LYS A 57 0.99 -2.57 -5.75
CA LYS A 57 2.16 -1.69 -5.60
C LYS A 57 1.77 -0.21 -5.69
N LYS A 58 0.91 0.15 -6.66
CA LYS A 58 0.39 1.52 -6.81
C LYS A 58 -0.48 1.94 -5.62
N ALA A 59 -1.38 1.06 -5.16
CA ALA A 59 -2.24 1.32 -4.02
C ALA A 59 -1.43 1.51 -2.73
N LEU A 60 -0.48 0.62 -2.43
CA LEU A 60 0.39 0.69 -1.26
C LEU A 60 1.25 1.96 -1.27
N LYS A 61 1.80 2.35 -2.43
CA LYS A 61 2.57 3.58 -2.57
C LYS A 61 1.70 4.82 -2.35
N TYR A 62 0.49 4.84 -2.91
CA TYR A 62 -0.46 5.93 -2.72
C TYR A 62 -0.87 6.08 -1.25
N LEU A 63 -1.21 4.98 -0.58
CA LEU A 63 -1.66 4.99 0.81
C LEU A 63 -0.53 5.39 1.78
N ALA A 64 0.68 4.91 1.57
CA ALA A 64 1.84 5.34 2.35
C ALA A 64 2.14 6.84 2.16
N LYS A 65 2.01 7.34 0.92
CA LYS A 65 2.15 8.78 0.64
C LYS A 65 1.04 9.61 1.29
N LYS A 66 -0.18 9.09 1.31
CA LYS A 66 -1.31 9.71 2.00
C LYS A 66 -1.03 9.83 3.51
N TYR A 67 -0.54 8.76 4.14
CA TYR A 67 -0.13 8.78 5.55
C TYR A 67 0.94 9.85 5.82
N LEU A 68 2.03 9.88 5.04
CA LEU A 68 3.10 10.88 5.17
C LEU A 68 2.54 12.32 5.16
N LYS A 69 1.58 12.60 4.26
CA LYS A 69 0.92 13.91 4.19
C LYS A 69 0.03 14.20 5.39
N GLU A 70 -0.70 13.20 5.88
CA GLU A 70 -1.61 13.36 7.03
C GLU A 70 -0.85 13.65 8.34
N ILE A 71 0.37 13.13 8.48
CA ILE A 71 1.23 13.42 9.64
C ILE A 71 2.19 14.61 9.41
N GLU A 72 2.05 15.32 8.29
CA GLU A 72 2.90 16.46 7.90
C GLU A 72 4.41 16.14 7.85
N ALA A 73 4.76 14.87 7.59
CA ALA A 73 6.15 14.45 7.45
C ALA A 73 6.71 14.86 6.08
N TYR A 74 7.93 15.40 6.08
CA TYR A 74 8.58 15.91 4.87
C TYR A 74 9.04 14.79 3.93
N ASP A 75 9.73 13.78 4.46
CA ASP A 75 10.42 12.76 3.66
C ASP A 75 10.39 11.34 4.26
N GLN A 76 10.21 11.21 5.57
CA GLN A 76 10.20 9.91 6.26
C GLN A 76 9.20 9.83 7.43
N CYS A 77 8.81 8.61 7.78
CA CYS A 77 7.95 8.30 8.92
C CYS A 77 8.33 6.95 9.55
N SER A 78 7.72 6.62 10.70
CA SER A 78 7.83 5.27 11.28
C SER A 78 7.32 4.21 10.31
N PHE A 79 8.15 3.22 9.99
CA PHE A 79 7.74 2.13 9.09
C PHE A 79 6.61 1.29 9.69
N TRP A 80 6.62 1.10 11.02
CA TRP A 80 5.57 0.38 11.73
C TRP A 80 4.24 1.13 11.67
N GLU A 81 4.22 2.42 12.03
CA GLU A 81 2.97 3.19 12.08
C GLU A 81 2.35 3.35 10.69
N MET A 82 3.17 3.61 9.67
CA MET A 82 2.71 3.65 8.29
C MET A 82 2.10 2.30 7.87
N SER A 83 2.75 1.19 8.23
CA SER A 83 2.22 -0.14 7.94
C SER A 83 0.91 -0.41 8.68
N CYS A 84 0.77 0.01 9.93
CA CYS A 84 -0.50 -0.08 10.68
C CYS A 84 -1.61 0.74 10.04
N TYR A 85 -1.32 1.96 9.61
CA TYR A 85 -2.28 2.83 8.92
C TYR A 85 -2.80 2.18 7.63
N VAL A 86 -1.90 1.70 6.77
CA VAL A 86 -2.29 1.07 5.50
C VAL A 86 -2.99 -0.26 5.75
N ALA A 87 -2.56 -1.02 6.77
CA ALA A 87 -3.18 -2.29 7.17
C ALA A 87 -4.62 -2.11 7.64
N ASP A 88 -4.90 -1.04 8.40
CA ASP A 88 -6.27 -0.72 8.79
C ASP A 88 -7.11 -0.41 7.55
N ILE A 89 -6.65 0.47 6.64
CA ILE A 89 -7.41 0.80 5.42
C ILE A 89 -7.74 -0.45 4.59
N LEU A 90 -6.79 -1.38 4.46
CA LEU A 90 -6.92 -2.60 3.66
C LEU A 90 -7.48 -3.80 4.42
N CYS A 91 -7.70 -3.69 5.73
CA CYS A 91 -8.16 -4.76 6.62
C CYS A 91 -7.29 -6.04 6.60
N VAL A 92 -5.96 -5.84 6.61
CA VAL A 92 -4.92 -6.89 6.52
C VAL A 92 -3.93 -6.78 7.67
N SER A 93 -2.94 -7.69 7.76
CA SER A 93 -1.92 -7.61 8.80
C SER A 93 -0.84 -6.56 8.46
N PRO A 94 -0.41 -5.72 9.42
CA PRO A 94 0.74 -4.84 9.23
C PRO A 94 2.02 -5.59 8.84
N CYS A 95 2.22 -6.80 9.37
CA CYS A 95 3.40 -7.61 9.07
C CYS A 95 3.42 -8.08 7.60
N GLU A 96 2.25 -8.40 7.03
CA GLU A 96 2.12 -8.74 5.61
C GLU A 96 2.50 -7.53 4.75
N LEU A 97 2.04 -6.33 5.12
CA LEU A 97 2.39 -5.10 4.40
C LEU A 97 3.87 -4.76 4.51
N GLN A 98 4.50 -4.93 5.67
CA GLN A 98 5.93 -4.70 5.81
C GLN A 98 6.76 -5.59 4.89
N ARG A 99 6.37 -6.85 4.74
CA ARG A 99 7.02 -7.77 3.78
C ARG A 99 6.89 -7.25 2.35
N TRP A 100 5.71 -6.75 1.97
CA TRP A 100 5.48 -6.15 0.65
C TRP A 100 6.31 -4.88 0.42
N TYR A 101 6.33 -3.94 1.37
CA TYR A 101 7.14 -2.73 1.23
C TYR A 101 8.64 -3.01 1.14
N ARG A 102 9.14 -4.00 1.90
CA ARG A 102 10.53 -4.45 1.77
C ARG A 102 10.80 -5.04 0.39
N GLY A 103 9.88 -5.84 -0.16
CA GLY A 103 9.94 -6.33 -1.54
C GLY A 103 9.95 -5.20 -2.57
N MET A 104 9.03 -4.23 -2.44
CA MET A 104 8.93 -3.07 -3.31
C MET A 104 10.20 -2.22 -3.31
N LYS A 105 10.86 -2.03 -2.15
CA LYS A 105 12.15 -1.32 -2.06
C LYS A 105 13.22 -1.92 -2.97
N TYR A 106 13.26 -3.25 -3.17
CA TYR A 106 14.23 -3.87 -4.06
C TYR A 106 14.02 -3.51 -5.53
N GLU A 107 12.78 -3.20 -5.92
CA GLU A 107 12.39 -2.93 -7.31
C GLU A 107 12.24 -1.43 -7.62
N ASP A 108 11.79 -0.63 -6.65
CA ASP A 108 11.46 0.78 -6.81
C ASP A 108 12.38 1.65 -5.96
N LYS A 109 13.34 2.30 -6.63
CA LYS A 109 14.34 3.19 -6.01
C LYS A 109 13.74 4.43 -5.32
N SER A 110 12.47 4.73 -5.55
CA SER A 110 11.80 5.82 -4.83
C SER A 110 11.42 5.44 -3.40
N ILE A 111 11.35 4.16 -3.06
CA ILE A 111 11.03 3.69 -1.71
C ILE A 111 12.33 3.47 -0.93
N TYR A 112 12.37 4.03 0.27
CA TYR A 112 13.46 3.84 1.20
C TYR A 112 12.94 3.27 2.52
N ILE A 113 13.63 2.26 3.02
CA ILE A 113 13.44 1.71 4.36
C ILE A 113 14.81 1.61 5.00
N ALA A 114 15.02 2.22 6.15
CA ALA A 114 16.28 2.12 6.86
C ALA A 114 16.11 2.16 8.36
N GLU A 115 17.16 1.76 9.05
CA GLU A 115 17.25 1.90 10.48
C GLU A 115 17.74 3.31 10.83
N THR A 116 16.99 4.02 11.66
CA THR A 116 17.38 5.33 12.23
C THR A 116 17.21 5.23 13.74
N PHE A 117 18.32 5.31 14.48
CA PHE A 117 18.36 5.16 15.95
C PHE A 117 17.70 3.86 16.47
N GLY A 118 17.91 2.72 15.79
CA GLY A 118 17.31 1.45 16.17
C GLY A 118 15.82 1.28 15.80
N LEU A 119 15.24 2.23 15.04
CA LEU A 119 13.86 2.16 14.55
C LEU A 119 13.84 2.14 13.02
N ASP A 120 13.02 1.27 12.44
CA ASP A 120 12.80 1.25 10.99
C ASP A 120 11.97 2.48 10.57
N THR A 121 12.54 3.29 9.67
CA THR A 121 11.89 4.42 9.01
C THR A 121 11.53 4.06 7.56
N PHE A 122 10.48 4.68 7.06
CA PHE A 122 10.00 4.55 5.70
C PHE A 122 9.91 5.93 5.03
N GLY A 123 10.41 6.03 3.79
CA GLY A 123 10.33 7.24 2.98
C GLY A 123 9.98 6.94 1.52
N ILE A 124 9.40 7.93 0.84
CA ILE A 124 9.13 7.90 -0.60
C ILE A 124 9.67 9.17 -1.25
N TYR A 125 10.65 9.04 -2.13
CA TYR A 125 11.18 10.14 -2.94
C TYR A 125 10.30 10.39 -4.17
N GLU A 126 9.94 11.64 -4.42
CA GLU A 126 9.48 12.04 -5.75
C GLU A 126 10.69 12.52 -6.54
N ASN A 127 10.95 11.90 -7.70
CA ASN A 127 11.70 12.61 -8.73
C ASN A 127 10.87 13.86 -9.06
N ARG A 128 11.35 15.02 -8.59
CA ARG A 128 10.76 16.32 -8.91
C ARG A 128 10.84 16.59 -10.40
#